data_AF-A0A935LGH8-F1
#
_entry.id   AF-A0A935LGH8-F1
#
_cell.length_a   1.000
_cell.length_b   1.000
_cell.length_c   1.000
_cell.angle_alpha   90.00
_cell.angle_beta   90.00
_cell.angle_gamma   90.00
#
_symmetry.space_group_name_H-M   'P 1'
#
loop_
_entity.id
_entity.type
_entity.pdbx_description
1 polymer ?
#
loop_
_entity_poly.entity_id
_entity_poly.type
_entity_poly.pdbx_seq_one_letter_code
_entity_poly.pdbx_strand_id
1 'polypeptide(L)' 'MKPTVKPGTLPATTHTDHLALTQRATNSLSMALWHIRHSSEQDSIHLATGRAVSAARALKQLCAMEGGAHHE' A
#
# COMPACT_ATOMS: atom_id res chain seq x y z
N MET A 1 8.04 -36.13 -12.18
CA MET A 1 7.53 -35.74 -10.84
C MET A 1 6.86 -34.39 -10.99
N LYS A 2 5.53 -34.31 -10.84
CA LYS A 2 4.78 -33.04 -10.86
C LYS A 2 4.87 -32.42 -9.46
N PRO A 3 5.30 -31.16 -9.29
CA PRO A 3 5.26 -30.52 -7.99
C PRO A 3 3.80 -30.19 -7.65
N THR A 4 3.29 -30.82 -6.59
CA THR A 4 2.00 -30.51 -6.00
C THR A 4 2.16 -29.26 -5.12
N VAL A 5 1.81 -28.09 -5.65
CA VAL A 5 1.75 -26.85 -4.86
C VAL A 5 0.51 -26.94 -3.97
N LYS A 6 0.70 -26.91 -2.65
CA LYS A 6 -0.41 -26.86 -1.69
C LYS A 6 -1.03 -25.45 -1.74
N PRO A 7 -2.36 -25.31 -1.86
CA PRO A 7 -3.01 -24.02 -1.77
C PRO A 7 -2.85 -23.49 -0.33
N GLY A 8 -2.22 -22.33 -0.18
CA GLY A 8 -2.13 -21.63 1.11
C GLY A 8 -0.74 -21.19 1.56
N THR A 9 0.33 -21.41 0.79
CA THR A 9 1.64 -20.81 1.10
C THR A 9 1.95 -19.70 0.11
N LEU A 10 1.43 -18.49 0.36
CA LEU A 10 2.02 -17.30 -0.24
C LEU A 10 3.50 -17.27 0.18
N PRO A 11 4.45 -16.95 -0.73
CA PRO A 11 5.85 -16.81 -0.38
C PRO A 11 5.99 -15.86 0.81
N ALA A 12 6.84 -16.18 1.80
CA ALA A 12 7.07 -15.31 2.95
C ALA A 12 7.44 -13.87 2.53
N THR A 13 8.12 -13.73 1.38
CA THR A 13 8.42 -12.45 0.74
C THR A 13 7.16 -11.67 0.34
N THR A 14 6.18 -12.32 -0.29
CA THR A 14 4.89 -11.71 -0.65
C THR A 14 4.12 -11.21 0.57
N HIS A 15 4.17 -11.95 1.69
CA HIS A 15 3.56 -11.51 2.94
C HIS A 15 4.27 -10.29 3.55
N THR A 16 5.60 -10.26 3.53
CA THR A 16 6.40 -9.10 3.98
C THR A 16 6.16 -7.88 3.10
N ASP A 17 6.06 -8.05 1.78
CA ASP A 17 5.76 -6.97 0.83
C ASP A 17 4.36 -6.41 1.05
N HIS A 18 3.36 -7.27 1.31
CA HIS A 18 2.00 -6.85 1.62
C HIS A 18 1.94 -6.01 2.91
N LEU A 19 2.59 -6.47 3.98
CA LEU A 19 2.64 -5.71 5.24
C LEU A 19 3.35 -4.37 5.05
N ALA A 20 4.48 -4.35 4.34
CA ALA A 20 5.25 -3.14 4.08
C ALA A 20 4.44 -2.11 3.28
N LEU A 21 3.70 -2.56 2.26
CA LEU A 21 2.83 -1.68 1.48
C LEU A 21 1.65 -1.15 2.29
N THR A 22 1.05 -1.98 3.14
CA THR A 22 -0.03 -1.58 4.05
C THR A 22 0.45 -0.50 5.02
N GLN A 23 1.60 -0.73 5.66
CA GLN A 23 2.21 0.24 6.58
C GLN A 23 2.56 1.56 5.87
N ARG A 24 3.11 1.48 4.66
CA ARG A 24 3.42 2.66 3.83
C ARG A 24 2.17 3.46 3.49
N ALA A 25 1.09 2.79 3.10
CA ALA A 25 -0.18 3.43 2.78
C ALA A 25 -0.74 4.17 4.00
N THR A 26 -0.82 3.48 5.14
CA THR A 26 -1.33 4.04 6.40
C THR A 26 -0.51 5.24 6.86
N ASN A 27 0.82 5.11 6.93
CA ASN A 27 1.69 6.21 7.35
C ASN A 27 1.54 7.44 6.44
N SER A 28 1.53 7.22 5.12
CA SER A 28 1.38 8.30 4.14
C SER A 28 0.03 9.02 4.31
N LEU A 29 -1.05 8.27 4.50
CA LEU A 29 -2.38 8.84 4.69
C LEU A 29 -2.49 9.61 6.03
N SER A 30 -1.93 9.06 7.12
CA SER A 30 -1.89 9.75 8.40
C SER A 30 -1.14 11.08 8.33
N MET A 31 -0.01 11.12 7.63
CA MET A 31 0.75 12.37 7.41
C MET A 31 -0.02 13.37 6.56
N ALA A 32 -0.69 12.91 5.49
CA ALA A 32 -1.53 13.77 4.66
C ALA A 32 -2.65 14.43 5.49
N LEU A 33 -3.36 13.63 6.30
CA LEU A 33 -4.42 14.13 7.17
C LEU A 33 -3.88 15.07 8.25
N TRP A 34 -2.70 14.81 8.79
CA TRP A 34 -2.05 15.69 9.76
C TRP A 34 -1.77 17.06 9.14
N HIS A 35 -1.18 17.11 7.94
CA HIS A 35 -0.92 18.37 7.24
C HIS A 35 -2.20 19.17 6.97
N ILE A 36 -3.27 18.51 6.51
CA ILE A 36 -4.58 19.16 6.25
C ILE A 36 -5.19 19.73 7.53
N ARG A 37 -5.04 19.03 8.67
CA ARG A 37 -5.65 19.45 9.94
C ARG A 37 -4.89 20.57 10.64
N HIS A 38 -3.57 20.62 10.48
CA HIS A 38 -2.71 21.49 11.30
C HIS A 38 -2.07 22.64 10.52
N SER A 39 -2.20 22.66 9.19
CA SER A 39 -1.65 23.73 8.37
C SER A 39 -2.57 24.06 7.19
N SER A 40 -2.83 25.36 7.02
CA SER A 40 -3.59 25.90 5.89
C SER A 40 -2.68 26.55 4.83
N GLU A 41 -1.36 26.44 5.00
CA GLU A 41 -0.42 26.96 4.01
C GLU A 41 -0.48 26.15 2.72
N GLN A 42 -0.36 26.83 1.58
CA GLN A 42 -0.43 26.20 0.26
C GLN A 42 0.62 25.08 0.10
N ASP A 43 1.81 25.28 0.66
CA ASP A 43 2.87 24.27 0.66
C ASP A 43 2.50 23.01 1.46
N SER A 44 1.75 23.17 2.56
CA SER A 44 1.25 22.04 3.35
C SER A 44 0.17 21.25 2.62
N ILE A 45 -0.65 21.92 1.80
CA ILE A 45 -1.64 21.26 0.93
C ILE A 45 -0.92 20.46 -0.17
N HIS A 46 0.14 21.01 -0.77
CA HIS A 46 0.94 20.29 -1.76
C HIS A 46 1.62 19.05 -1.14
N LEU A 47 2.19 19.19 0.06
CA LEU A 47 2.77 18.07 0.81
C LEU A 47 1.73 17.00 1.14
N ALA A 48 0.55 17.40 1.64
CA ALA A 48 -0.55 16.48 1.92
C ALA A 48 -0.99 15.72 0.66
N THR A 49 -1.09 16.42 -0.47
CA THR A 49 -1.44 15.85 -1.76
C THR A 49 -0.40 14.82 -2.20
N GLY A 50 0.89 15.15 -2.13
CA GLY A 50 1.98 14.21 -2.46
C GLY A 50 1.94 12.95 -1.60
N ARG A 51 1.66 13.09 -0.29
CA ARG A 51 1.49 11.98 0.64
C ARG A 51 0.26 11.12 0.30
N ALA A 52 -0.87 11.74 -0.04
CA ALA A 52 -2.08 11.02 -0.46
C ALA A 52 -1.86 10.22 -1.75
N VAL A 53 -1.15 10.79 -2.74
CA VAL A 53 -0.78 10.07 -3.98
C VAL A 53 0.14 8.88 -3.69
N SER A 54 1.10 9.04 -2.78
CA SER A 54 1.96 7.94 -2.32
C SER A 54 1.13 6.81 -1.68
N ALA A 55 0.16 7.14 -0.83
CA ALA A 55 -0.75 6.17 -0.23
C ALA A 55 -1.58 5.43 -1.30
N ALA A 56 -2.15 6.18 -2.25
CA ALA A 56 -2.93 5.60 -3.35
C ALA A 56 -2.11 4.65 -4.22
N ARG A 57 -0.82 4.94 -4.48
CA ARG A 57 0.07 4.03 -5.20
C ARG A 57 0.32 2.73 -4.44
N ALA A 58 0.56 2.82 -3.12
CA ALA A 58 0.74 1.63 -2.29
C ALA A 58 -0.53 0.77 -2.25
N LEU A 59 -1.71 1.39 -2.12
CA LEU A 59 -3.00 0.69 -2.17
C LEU A 59 -3.24 0.04 -3.55
N LYS A 60 -2.92 0.73 -4.65
CA LYS A 60 -3.01 0.14 -6.00
C LYS A 60 -2.15 -1.12 -6.13
N GLN A 61 -0.95 -1.12 -5.54
CA GLN A 61 -0.06 -2.29 -5.54
C GLN A 61 -0.64 -3.44 -4.71
N LEU A 62 -1.23 -3.14 -3.54
CA LEU A 62 -1.93 -4.14 -2.73
C LEU A 62 -3.10 -4.79 -3.49
N CYS A 63 -3.97 -3.98 -4.10
CA CYS A 63 -5.09 -4.51 -4.89
C CYS A 63 -4.61 -5.35 -6.09
N ALA A 64 -3.49 -4.98 -6.72
CA ALA A 64 -2.91 -5.76 -7.80
C ALA A 64 -2.30 -7.09 -7.32
N MET A 65 -1.76 -7.13 -6.09
CA MET A 65 -1.27 -8.36 -5.46
C MET A 65 -2.43 -9.32 -5.12
N GLU A 66 -3.57 -8.80 -4.65
CA GLU A 66 -4.75 -9.62 -4.36
C GLU A 66 -5.46 -10.11 -5.64
N GLY A 67 -5.53 -9.27 -6.69
CA GLY A 67 -6.14 -9.64 -7.98
C GLY A 67 -5.34 -10.67 -8.80
N GLY A 68 -4.02 -10.78 -8.55
CA GLY A 68 -3.17 -11.80 -9.16
C GLY A 68 -3.36 -13.22 -8.60
N ALA A 69 -4.02 -13.37 -7.44
CA ALA A 69 -4.29 -14.66 -6.81
C ALA A 69 -5.52 -15.40 -7.35
N HIS A 70 -6.28 -14.77 -8.27
CA HIS A 70 -7.52 -15.32 -8.85
C HIS A 70 -7.37 -15.79 -10.31
N HIS A 71 -6.15 -15.90 -10.83
CA HIS A 71 -5.90 -16.34 -12.21
C HIS A 71 -4.91 -17.50 -12.25
N GLU A 72 -5.26 -18.62 -11.60
CA GLU A 72 -4.65 -19.93 -11.85
C GLU A 72 -5.73 -21.03 -11.84
#